data_AF-A0A835G8S5-F1
#
_entry.id   AF-A0A835G8S5-F1
#
_cell.length_a   1.000
_cell.length_b   1.000
_cell.length_c   1.000
_cell.angle_alpha   90.00
_cell.angle_beta   90.00
_cell.angle_gamma   90.00
#
_symmetry.space_group_name_H-M   'P 1'
#
loop_
_entity.id
_entity.type
_entity.pdbx_description
1 polymer ?
#
loop_
_entity_poly.entity_id
_entity_poly.type
_entity_poly.pdbx_seq_one_letter_code
_entity_poly.pdbx_strand_id
1 'polypeptide(L)'
;MDAVRSLRLVELRVPTHEPEGGMALLGCQYDLEGDTLYSVKWYKDGRRSSNTVVALVNLTQESAGHYRCEVSGEAPSFATVFRQKYINIHSHLKWLVNDKPAPSSYILGPWYRVSAERPDAAETILQLSFFATTSDFVNGAIKLKCQATIAPLYQRETESTHYISLPFSMAAHPPEAKEIRDIASSLENTLATLIVPIMILILM
;
A
#
# COMPACT_ATOMS: atom_id res chain seq x y z
N MET A 1 -29.26 -24.81 -41.55
CA MET A 1 -29.45 -23.59 -40.75
C MET A 1 -28.06 -23.09 -40.44
N ASP A 2 -27.53 -22.21 -41.29
CA ASP A 2 -26.19 -21.67 -41.09
C ASP A 2 -26.25 -20.63 -39.96
N ALA A 3 -25.48 -20.88 -38.90
CA ALA A 3 -25.26 -19.86 -37.88
C ALA A 3 -24.59 -18.66 -38.56
N VAL A 4 -25.24 -17.50 -38.51
CA VAL A 4 -24.63 -16.24 -38.94
C VAL A 4 -23.44 -15.99 -38.03
N ARG A 5 -22.24 -16.20 -38.56
CA ARG A 5 -20.97 -15.90 -37.92
C ARG A 5 -20.69 -14.42 -38.08
N SER A 6 -20.35 -13.74 -36.98
CA SER A 6 -20.16 -12.29 -36.98
C SER A 6 -19.10 -11.91 -35.96
N LEU A 7 -18.38 -10.83 -36.24
CA LEU A 7 -17.36 -10.25 -35.36
C LEU A 7 -17.75 -10.32 -33.87
N ARG A 8 -16.89 -10.91 -33.06
CA ARG A 8 -17.14 -11.09 -31.62
C ARG A 8 -15.93 -10.73 -30.78
N LEU A 9 -16.17 -10.00 -29.70
CA LEU A 9 -15.13 -9.73 -28.70
C LEU A 9 -15.04 -10.89 -27.71
N VAL A 10 -13.93 -11.62 -27.78
CA VAL A 10 -13.65 -12.83 -27.01
C VAL A 10 -13.30 -12.47 -25.57
N GLU A 11 -12.34 -11.59 -25.39
CA GLU A 11 -11.83 -11.23 -24.07
C GLU A 11 -11.36 -9.77 -24.01
N LEU A 12 -11.74 -9.09 -22.93
CA LEU A 12 -11.14 -7.83 -22.53
C LEU A 12 -10.22 -8.04 -21.33
N ARG A 13 -8.91 -7.86 -21.55
CA ARG A 13 -7.87 -7.90 -20.53
C ARG A 13 -7.64 -6.48 -20.02
N VAL A 14 -8.27 -6.16 -18.90
CA VAL A 14 -8.11 -4.92 -18.15
C VAL A 14 -8.11 -5.33 -16.68
N PRO A 15 -7.08 -4.99 -15.88
CA PRO A 15 -7.02 -5.34 -14.48
C PRO A 15 -8.07 -4.56 -13.68
N THR A 16 -8.67 -5.20 -12.69
CA THR A 16 -9.69 -4.52 -11.85
C THR A 16 -9.06 -3.65 -10.77
N HIS A 17 -7.86 -4.01 -10.32
CA HIS A 17 -7.13 -3.32 -9.25
C HIS A 17 -5.64 -3.27 -9.60
N GLU A 18 -5.02 -2.10 -9.46
CA GLU A 18 -3.58 -1.92 -9.67
C GLU A 18 -3.00 -0.96 -8.62
N PRO A 19 -1.79 -1.23 -8.08
CA PRO A 19 -1.15 -0.32 -7.14
C PRO A 19 -0.66 0.93 -7.87
N GLU A 20 -0.66 2.05 -7.16
CA GLU A 20 -0.07 3.28 -7.67
C GLU A 20 1.44 3.14 -7.94
N GLY A 21 1.93 3.81 -8.98
CA GLY A 21 3.26 3.63 -9.56
C GLY A 21 3.42 2.34 -10.37
N GLY A 22 2.40 1.47 -10.38
CA GLY A 22 2.40 0.18 -11.08
C GLY A 22 2.28 0.31 -12.60
N MET A 23 2.05 -0.85 -13.23
CA MET A 23 1.89 -0.98 -14.68
C MET A 23 0.67 -1.84 -15.01
N ALA A 24 -0.22 -1.34 -15.87
CA ALA A 24 -1.35 -2.09 -16.37
C ALA A 24 -1.19 -2.40 -17.86
N LEU A 25 -1.20 -3.68 -18.22
CA LEU A 25 -1.22 -4.11 -19.62
C LEU A 25 -2.66 -4.32 -20.09
N LEU A 26 -3.10 -3.53 -21.06
CA LEU A 26 -4.43 -3.65 -21.63
C LEU A 26 -4.40 -4.50 -22.90
N GLY A 27 -5.38 -5.40 -23.03
CA GLY A 27 -5.48 -6.31 -24.17
C GLY A 27 -6.92 -6.53 -24.61
N CYS A 28 -7.12 -6.71 -25.90
CA CYS A 28 -8.42 -6.91 -26.50
C CYS A 28 -8.33 -8.07 -27.50
N GLN A 29 -8.94 -9.20 -27.15
CA GLN A 29 -9.02 -10.36 -28.03
C GLN A 29 -10.38 -10.39 -28.70
N TYR A 30 -10.38 -10.60 -30.00
CA TYR A 30 -11.58 -10.67 -30.83
C TYR A 30 -11.42 -11.77 -31.87
N ASP A 31 -12.55 -12.29 -32.32
CA ASP A 31 -12.68 -13.26 -33.39
C ASP A 31 -13.48 -12.58 -34.50
N LEU A 32 -12.89 -12.51 -35.70
CA LEU A 32 -13.55 -11.90 -36.85
C LEU A 32 -14.63 -12.82 -37.43
N GLU A 33 -14.59 -14.12 -37.14
CA GLU A 33 -15.54 -15.13 -37.60
C GLU A 33 -15.84 -15.08 -39.12
N GLY A 34 -14.85 -14.67 -39.94
CA GLY A 34 -14.95 -14.54 -41.40
C GLY A 34 -15.10 -13.10 -41.91
N ASP A 35 -15.20 -12.12 -41.02
CA ASP A 35 -15.17 -10.69 -41.34
C ASP A 35 -13.74 -10.18 -41.58
N THR A 36 -13.60 -8.98 -42.13
CA THR A 36 -12.32 -8.28 -42.27
C THR A 36 -12.20 -7.19 -41.22
N LEU A 37 -11.06 -7.10 -40.54
CA LEU A 37 -10.84 -6.08 -39.51
C LEU A 37 -10.69 -4.70 -40.14
N TYR A 38 -11.52 -3.74 -39.72
CA TYR A 38 -11.36 -2.33 -40.07
C TYR A 38 -10.53 -1.57 -39.02
N SER A 39 -10.90 -1.65 -37.73
CA SER A 39 -10.14 -0.94 -36.69
C SER A 39 -10.31 -1.52 -35.29
N VAL A 40 -9.31 -1.29 -34.43
CA VAL A 40 -9.38 -1.49 -32.97
C VAL A 40 -9.12 -0.14 -32.32
N LYS A 41 -10.03 0.29 -31.44
CA LYS A 41 -9.96 1.58 -30.74
C LYS A 41 -10.07 1.37 -29.24
N TRP A 42 -9.26 2.14 -28.51
CA TRP A 42 -9.32 2.19 -27.06
C TRP A 42 -9.89 3.53 -26.59
N TYR A 43 -10.64 3.48 -25.51
CA TYR A 43 -11.17 4.66 -24.84
C TYR A 43 -10.92 4.58 -23.33
N LYS A 44 -10.54 5.70 -22.72
CA LYS A 44 -10.55 5.91 -21.26
C LYS A 44 -11.61 6.97 -20.95
N ASP A 45 -12.62 6.62 -20.15
CA ASP A 45 -13.70 7.52 -19.73
C ASP A 45 -14.35 8.27 -20.91
N GLY A 46 -14.58 7.54 -22.01
CA GLY A 46 -15.17 8.09 -23.23
C GLY A 46 -14.19 8.80 -24.17
N ARG A 47 -12.97 9.10 -23.73
CA ARG A 47 -11.94 9.77 -24.55
C ARG A 47 -11.13 8.74 -25.33
N ARG A 48 -11.06 8.90 -26.65
CA ARG A 48 -10.32 7.99 -27.53
C ARG A 48 -8.81 8.12 -27.28
N SER A 49 -8.15 6.98 -27.11
CA SER A 49 -6.69 6.88 -27.06
C SER A 49 -6.08 7.00 -28.45
N SER A 50 -4.88 7.58 -28.55
CA SER A 50 -4.11 7.66 -29.79
C SER A 50 -3.48 6.33 -30.19
N ASN A 51 -3.31 5.40 -29.26
CA ASN A 51 -2.54 4.16 -29.47
C ASN A 51 -3.43 2.92 -29.47
N THR A 52 -3.05 1.93 -30.29
CA THR A 52 -3.75 0.63 -30.43
C THR A 52 -3.34 -0.39 -29.36
N VAL A 53 -2.13 -0.27 -28.81
CA VAL A 53 -1.63 -1.02 -27.65
C VAL A 53 -1.42 -0.04 -26.50
N VAL A 54 -2.06 -0.30 -25.37
CA VAL A 54 -2.05 0.59 -24.21
C VAL A 54 -1.40 -0.13 -23.04
N ALA A 55 -0.11 0.11 -22.84
CA ALA A 55 0.57 -0.16 -21.58
C ALA A 55 0.56 1.14 -20.77
N LEU A 56 -0.17 1.13 -19.65
CA LEU A 56 -0.15 2.25 -18.71
C LEU A 56 1.01 2.02 -17.75
N VAL A 57 1.92 2.97 -17.67
CA VAL A 57 3.09 2.92 -16.79
C VAL A 57 3.00 4.06 -15.79
N ASN A 58 3.54 3.84 -14.58
CA ASN A 58 3.48 4.81 -13.50
C ASN A 58 2.04 5.26 -13.23
N LEU A 59 1.19 4.28 -12.89
CA LEU A 59 -0.23 4.53 -12.62
C LEU A 59 -0.40 5.54 -11.49
N THR A 60 -1.35 6.45 -11.65
CA THR A 60 -1.75 7.45 -10.64
C THR A 60 -3.23 7.32 -10.34
N GLN A 61 -3.75 8.01 -9.33
CA GLN A 61 -5.20 8.03 -9.08
C GLN A 61 -6.03 8.45 -10.31
N GLU A 62 -5.50 9.32 -11.17
CA GLU A 62 -6.14 9.74 -12.43
C GLU A 62 -6.21 8.62 -13.48
N SER A 63 -5.37 7.59 -13.33
CA SER A 63 -5.40 6.40 -14.17
C SER A 63 -6.61 5.51 -13.88
N ALA A 64 -7.30 5.70 -12.75
CA ALA A 64 -8.58 5.04 -12.51
C ALA A 64 -9.63 5.49 -13.53
N GLY A 65 -10.57 4.59 -13.87
CA GLY A 65 -11.61 4.90 -14.85
C GLY A 65 -12.08 3.69 -15.66
N HIS A 66 -13.01 3.95 -16.58
CA HIS A 66 -13.55 2.96 -17.50
C HIS A 66 -12.68 2.85 -18.75
N TYR A 67 -12.13 1.66 -18.96
CA TYR A 67 -11.36 1.32 -20.15
C TYR A 67 -12.19 0.45 -21.07
N ARG A 68 -12.38 0.93 -22.30
CA ARG A 68 -13.21 0.29 -23.32
C ARG A 68 -12.39 0.01 -24.56
N CYS A 69 -12.47 -1.23 -25.04
CA CYS A 69 -12.01 -1.62 -26.37
C CYS A 69 -13.22 -1.72 -27.30
N GLU A 70 -13.12 -1.14 -28.48
CA GLU A 70 -14.09 -1.21 -29.58
C GLU A 70 -13.39 -1.80 -30.80
N VAL A 71 -13.97 -2.83 -31.39
CA VAL A 71 -13.48 -3.51 -32.59
C VAL A 71 -14.55 -3.36 -33.66
N SER A 72 -14.15 -2.91 -34.85
CA SER A 72 -15.03 -2.74 -36.01
C SER A 72 -14.54 -3.58 -37.18
N GLY A 73 -15.46 -4.26 -37.84
CA GLY A 73 -15.28 -4.93 -39.13
C GLY A 73 -15.51 -3.99 -40.31
N GLU A 74 -15.15 -4.44 -41.50
CA GLU A 74 -15.24 -3.72 -42.77
C GLU A 74 -16.63 -3.91 -43.42
N ALA A 75 -16.84 -3.26 -44.57
CA ALA A 75 -17.93 -3.61 -45.48
C ALA A 75 -17.91 -5.12 -45.82
N PRO A 76 -19.07 -5.77 -45.97
CA PRO A 76 -20.42 -5.21 -46.00
C PRO A 76 -21.13 -5.17 -44.63
N SER A 77 -20.59 -5.83 -43.60
CA SER A 77 -21.26 -6.00 -42.30
C SER A 77 -21.19 -4.72 -41.45
N PHE A 78 -20.06 -4.00 -41.53
CA PHE A 78 -19.70 -2.89 -40.64
C PHE A 78 -19.90 -3.21 -39.15
N ALA A 79 -19.78 -4.49 -38.77
CA ALA A 79 -20.07 -4.95 -37.42
C ALA A 79 -19.15 -4.24 -36.42
N THR A 80 -19.70 -3.77 -35.29
CA THR A 80 -18.90 -3.14 -34.23
C THR A 80 -19.27 -3.72 -32.87
N VAL A 81 -18.27 -4.21 -32.16
CA VAL A 81 -18.40 -4.80 -30.82
C VAL A 81 -17.49 -4.09 -29.84
N PHE A 82 -17.95 -3.95 -28.59
CA PHE A 82 -17.14 -3.37 -27.54
C PHE A 82 -17.34 -4.08 -26.20
N ARG A 83 -16.32 -3.99 -25.35
CA ARG A 83 -16.43 -4.30 -23.91
C ARG A 83 -15.70 -3.24 -23.12
N GLN A 84 -16.08 -3.10 -21.86
CA GLN A 84 -15.44 -2.17 -20.93
C GLN A 84 -15.24 -2.80 -19.55
N LYS A 85 -14.23 -2.31 -18.83
CA LYS A 85 -13.91 -2.65 -17.44
C LYS A 85 -13.39 -1.42 -16.71
N TYR A 86 -13.58 -1.37 -15.40
CA TYR A 86 -13.08 -0.30 -14.56
C TYR A 86 -11.77 -0.70 -13.87
N ILE A 87 -10.78 0.20 -13.88
CA ILE A 87 -9.54 0.04 -13.10
C ILE A 87 -9.66 0.85 -11.82
N ASN A 88 -9.46 0.22 -10.67
CA ASN A 88 -9.26 0.89 -9.38
C ASN A 88 -7.78 1.01 -9.06
N ILE A 89 -7.34 2.21 -8.69
CA ILE A 89 -5.96 2.46 -8.23
C ILE A 89 -5.96 2.50 -6.70
N HIS A 90 -5.01 1.80 -6.09
CA HIS A 90 -4.89 1.70 -4.63
C HIS A 90 -3.47 2.03 -4.14
N SER A 91 -3.35 2.28 -2.84
CA SER A 91 -2.06 2.62 -2.23
C SER A 91 -1.11 1.44 -2.21
N HIS A 92 0.16 1.69 -2.49
CA HIS A 92 1.21 0.69 -2.34
C HIS A 92 1.57 0.54 -0.86
N LEU A 93 1.33 -0.64 -0.29
CA LEU A 93 1.72 -0.96 1.09
C LEU A 93 3.06 -1.69 1.14
N LYS A 94 3.86 -1.38 2.16
CA LYS A 94 5.04 -2.18 2.52
C LYS A 94 5.22 -2.23 4.03
N TRP A 95 5.78 -3.33 4.51
CA TRP A 95 6.18 -3.48 5.90
C TRP A 95 7.68 -3.28 6.07
N LEU A 96 8.05 -2.68 7.19
CA LEU A 96 9.43 -2.58 7.64
C LEU A 96 9.56 -3.21 9.03
N VAL A 97 10.62 -4.00 9.22
CA VAL A 97 11.04 -4.56 10.50
C VAL A 97 12.37 -3.91 10.86
N ASN A 98 12.43 -3.19 11.98
CA ASN A 98 13.57 -2.39 12.41
C ASN A 98 14.10 -1.48 11.28
N ASP A 99 13.18 -0.71 10.67
CA ASP A 99 13.44 0.25 9.58
C ASP A 99 13.99 -0.36 8.27
N LYS A 100 14.05 -1.70 8.17
CA LYS A 100 14.43 -2.43 6.95
C LYS A 100 13.20 -3.07 6.31
N PRO A 101 13.09 -3.13 4.96
CA PRO A 101 11.99 -3.82 4.30
C PRO A 101 11.86 -5.26 4.80
N ALA A 102 10.65 -5.64 5.19
CA ALA A 102 10.36 -7.00 5.62
C ALA A 102 10.61 -7.99 4.45
N PRO A 103 11.24 -9.14 4.71
CA PRO A 103 11.35 -10.22 3.73
C PRO A 103 9.99 -10.62 3.17
N SER A 104 9.92 -10.93 1.88
CA SER A 104 8.67 -11.34 1.22
C SER A 104 8.06 -12.60 1.83
N SER A 105 8.87 -13.49 2.44
CA SER A 105 8.40 -14.66 3.18
C SER A 105 7.55 -14.32 4.41
N TYR A 106 7.64 -13.10 4.93
CA TYR A 106 6.88 -12.64 6.09
C TYR A 106 5.60 -11.91 5.68
N ILE A 107 5.41 -11.69 4.38
CA ILE A 107 4.35 -10.84 3.85
C ILE A 107 3.27 -11.72 3.24
N LEU A 108 2.03 -11.46 3.67
CA LEU A 108 0.85 -12.11 3.13
C LEU A 108 -0.06 -11.05 2.50
N GLY A 109 -0.67 -11.40 1.37
CA GLY A 109 -1.47 -10.49 0.55
C GLY A 109 -0.69 -9.94 -0.65
N PRO A 110 -1.06 -8.75 -1.18
CA PRO A 110 -2.11 -7.85 -0.71
C PRO A 110 -3.53 -8.37 -0.97
N TRP A 111 -4.48 -8.01 -0.10
CA TRP A 111 -5.91 -8.24 -0.33
C TRP A 111 -6.67 -6.92 -0.41
N TYR A 112 -7.77 -6.94 -1.16
CA TYR A 112 -8.61 -5.78 -1.41
C TYR A 112 -10.01 -6.01 -0.86
N ARG A 113 -10.53 -5.03 -0.12
CA ARG A 113 -11.92 -5.04 0.33
C ARG A 113 -12.50 -3.64 0.35
N VAL A 114 -13.83 -3.57 0.26
CA VAL A 114 -14.55 -2.32 0.57
C VAL A 114 -14.46 -2.08 2.07
N SER A 115 -14.22 -0.83 2.49
CA SER A 115 -14.16 -0.46 3.89
C SER A 115 -15.53 -0.66 4.55
N ALA A 116 -15.53 -1.27 5.74
CA ALA A 116 -16.75 -1.47 6.52
C ALA A 116 -17.32 -0.13 7.04
N GLU A 117 -16.46 0.87 7.21
CA GLU A 117 -16.80 2.20 7.73
C GLU A 117 -17.23 3.16 6.62
N ARG A 118 -16.64 3.00 5.43
CA ARG A 118 -16.87 3.85 4.26
C ARG A 118 -17.09 3.01 2.99
N PRO A 119 -18.34 2.79 2.57
CA PRO A 119 -18.67 1.96 1.40
C PRO A 119 -18.07 2.44 0.08
N ASP A 120 -17.69 3.71 0.00
CA ASP A 120 -17.01 4.36 -1.12
C ASP A 120 -15.48 4.22 -1.09
N ALA A 121 -14.92 3.75 0.03
CA ALA A 121 -13.48 3.57 0.19
C ALA A 121 -13.09 2.10 0.03
N ALA A 122 -12.03 1.84 -0.72
CA ALA A 122 -11.37 0.54 -0.78
C ALA A 122 -10.14 0.51 0.13
N GLU A 123 -9.98 -0.59 0.85
CA GLU A 123 -8.83 -0.86 1.69
C GLU A 123 -7.89 -1.85 0.99
N THR A 124 -6.60 -1.54 1.01
CA THR A 124 -5.54 -2.51 0.72
C THR A 124 -5.03 -3.05 2.04
N ILE A 125 -4.90 -4.36 2.14
CA ILE A 125 -4.45 -5.04 3.35
C ILE A 125 -3.18 -5.80 3.00
N LEU A 126 -2.10 -5.46 3.69
CA LEU A 126 -0.85 -6.21 3.65
C LEU A 126 -0.59 -6.72 5.06
N GLN A 127 -0.51 -8.03 5.24
CA GLN A 127 -0.31 -8.62 6.56
C GLN A 127 1.16 -8.99 6.75
N LEU A 128 1.67 -8.72 7.94
CA LEU A 128 2.99 -9.16 8.40
C LEU A 128 2.82 -10.37 9.32
N SER A 129 3.48 -11.48 9.01
CA SER A 129 3.43 -12.72 9.78
C SER A 129 4.78 -13.42 9.76
N PHE A 130 5.42 -13.50 10.93
CA PHE A 130 6.69 -14.19 11.12
C PHE A 130 6.87 -14.58 12.59
N PHE A 131 7.79 -15.52 12.84
CA PHE A 131 8.23 -15.83 14.20
C PHE A 131 9.41 -14.94 14.55
N ALA A 132 9.23 -14.05 15.53
CA ALA A 132 10.32 -13.23 16.03
C ALA A 132 11.27 -14.05 16.91
N THR A 133 12.57 -13.87 16.70
CA THR A 133 13.65 -14.48 17.45
C THR A 133 14.34 -13.44 18.33
N THR A 134 15.15 -13.87 19.31
CA THR A 134 15.92 -12.94 20.16
C THR A 134 16.82 -12.00 19.38
N SER A 135 17.32 -12.41 18.21
CA SER A 135 18.14 -11.56 17.32
C SER A 135 17.37 -10.43 16.62
N ASP A 136 16.04 -10.52 16.53
CA ASP A 136 15.22 -9.49 15.91
C ASP A 136 14.96 -8.29 16.85
N PHE A 137 15.25 -8.45 18.15
CA PHE A 137 15.06 -7.41 19.16
C PHE A 137 16.36 -6.61 19.36
N VAL A 138 16.36 -5.37 18.87
CA VAL A 138 17.46 -4.42 19.08
C VAL A 138 17.20 -3.68 20.38
N ASN A 139 18.13 -3.76 21.34
CA ASN A 139 17.96 -3.21 22.69
C ASN A 139 16.69 -3.76 23.39
N GLY A 140 16.34 -5.02 23.14
CA GLY A 140 15.16 -5.66 23.72
C GLY A 140 13.84 -5.27 23.07
N ALA A 141 13.84 -4.49 21.98
CA ALA A 141 12.66 -4.05 21.26
C ALA A 141 12.72 -4.39 19.76
N ILE A 142 11.57 -4.73 19.19
CA ILE A 142 11.36 -4.85 17.76
C ILE A 142 10.39 -3.76 17.30
N LYS A 143 10.75 -3.07 16.23
CA LYS A 143 9.98 -1.98 15.64
C LYS A 143 9.35 -2.44 14.33
N LEU A 144 8.04 -2.30 14.22
CA LEU A 144 7.26 -2.68 13.03
C LEU A 144 6.63 -1.42 12.45
N LYS A 145 6.81 -1.18 11.14
CA LYS A 145 6.16 -0.07 10.44
C LYS A 145 5.38 -0.58 9.25
N CYS A 146 4.11 -0.19 9.16
CA CYS A 146 3.35 -0.28 7.93
C CYS A 146 3.40 1.07 7.22
N GLN A 147 3.89 1.09 5.99
CA GLN A 147 3.96 2.29 5.17
C GLN A 147 3.00 2.15 3.99
N ALA A 148 2.08 3.11 3.88
CA ALA A 148 1.21 3.29 2.72
C ALA A 148 1.74 4.44 1.86
N THR A 149 1.79 4.26 0.54
CA THR A 149 2.24 5.28 -0.40
C THR A 149 1.21 5.45 -1.52
N ILE A 150 0.79 6.70 -1.70
CA ILE A 150 -0.03 7.19 -2.82
C ILE A 150 0.88 8.18 -3.57
N ALA A 151 1.35 7.80 -4.75
CA ALA A 151 2.27 8.62 -5.54
C ALA A 151 1.62 9.98 -5.91
N PRO A 152 2.40 11.03 -6.23
CA PRO A 152 3.86 11.10 -6.25
C PRO A 152 4.52 11.43 -4.90
N LEU A 153 3.75 11.80 -3.86
CA LEU A 153 4.31 12.40 -2.63
C LEU A 153 3.61 12.01 -1.32
N TYR A 154 2.46 11.33 -1.35
CA TYR A 154 1.72 11.03 -0.13
C TYR A 154 2.20 9.72 0.48
N GLN A 155 2.90 9.83 1.61
CA GLN A 155 3.37 8.70 2.39
C GLN A 155 2.78 8.79 3.80
N ARG A 156 2.12 7.72 4.24
CA ARG A 156 1.59 7.60 5.59
C ARG A 156 2.18 6.36 6.25
N GLU A 157 2.66 6.53 7.46
CA GLU A 157 3.26 5.46 8.25
C GLU A 157 2.49 5.24 9.55
N THR A 158 2.48 3.99 9.99
CA THR A 158 2.03 3.61 11.33
C THR A 158 3.08 2.70 11.94
N GLU A 159 3.61 3.09 13.10
CA GLU A 159 4.71 2.42 13.81
C GLU A 159 4.20 1.77 15.10
N SER A 160 4.66 0.54 15.37
CA SER A 160 4.44 -0.18 16.63
C SER A 160 5.78 -0.73 17.14
N THR A 161 5.98 -0.69 18.46
CA THR A 161 7.18 -1.22 19.12
C THR A 161 6.79 -2.28 20.15
N HIS A 162 7.40 -3.45 20.06
CA HIS A 162 7.16 -4.57 20.96
C HIS A 162 8.45 -4.97 21.68
N TYR A 163 8.36 -5.32 22.96
CA TYR A 163 9.51 -5.69 23.79
C TYR A 163 9.54 -7.20 24.02
N ILE A 164 10.74 -7.76 24.17
CA ILE A 164 10.89 -9.17 24.54
C ILE A 164 10.45 -9.35 25.99
N SER A 165 9.53 -10.30 26.25
CA SER A 165 9.24 -10.71 27.63
C SER A 165 10.41 -11.56 28.13
N LEU A 166 11.36 -10.94 28.82
CA LEU A 166 12.39 -11.67 29.56
C LEU A 166 11.73 -12.56 30.62
N PRO A 167 12.21 -13.80 30.86
CA PRO A 167 11.66 -14.64 31.92
C PRO A 167 11.91 -13.97 33.27
N PHE A 168 10.82 -13.56 33.91
CA PHE A 168 10.62 -13.29 35.34
C PHE A 168 11.90 -12.96 36.17
N SER A 169 12.36 -11.71 36.07
CA SER A 169 12.97 -10.99 37.19
C SER A 169 12.82 -9.50 36.92
N MET A 170 11.61 -8.98 37.16
CA MET A 170 11.46 -7.58 37.55
C MET A 170 10.68 -7.59 38.85
N ALA A 171 11.42 -7.51 39.95
CA ALA A 171 10.96 -6.61 40.99
C ALA A 171 10.70 -5.24 40.34
N ALA A 172 9.64 -4.60 40.83
CA ALA A 172 9.18 -3.25 40.51
C ALA A 172 8.28 -3.12 39.28
N HIS A 173 7.01 -2.82 39.59
CA HIS A 173 6.21 -1.82 38.91
C HIS A 173 7.08 -0.75 38.19
N PRO A 174 6.69 -0.25 37.01
CA PRO A 174 7.24 1.02 36.54
C PRO A 174 7.06 2.05 37.67
N PRO A 175 8.12 2.75 38.10
CA PRO A 175 8.02 3.70 39.21
C PRO A 175 6.93 4.72 38.86
N GLU A 176 5.96 4.89 39.76
CA GLU A 176 4.92 5.89 39.56
C GLU A 176 5.60 7.26 39.38
N ALA A 177 4.99 8.16 38.60
CA ALA A 177 5.53 9.50 38.37
C ALA A 177 5.87 10.27 39.67
N LYS A 178 5.23 9.89 40.78
CA LYS A 178 5.51 10.39 42.14
C LYS A 178 6.88 9.94 42.65
N GLU A 179 7.25 8.68 42.45
CA GLU A 179 8.52 8.10 42.90
C GLU A 179 9.70 8.73 42.14
N ILE A 180 9.54 8.96 40.82
CA ILE A 180 10.51 9.70 40.00
C ILE A 180 10.67 11.15 40.50
N ARG A 181 9.56 11.79 40.88
CA ARG A 181 9.56 13.17 41.38
C ARG A 181 10.24 13.28 42.75
N ASP A 182 10.00 12.31 43.62
CA ASP A 182 10.62 12.26 44.95
C ASP A 182 12.14 12.03 44.83
N ILE A 183 12.58 11.13 43.93
CA ILE A 183 14.00 10.91 43.64
C ILE A 183 14.68 12.17 43.08
N ALA A 184 14.03 12.86 42.12
CA ALA A 184 14.57 14.11 41.56
C ALA A 184 14.73 15.20 42.63
N SER A 185 13.75 15.34 43.52
CA SER A 185 13.80 16.31 44.63
C SER A 185 14.89 16.00 45.66
N SER A 186 15.17 14.71 45.90
CA SER A 186 16.24 14.27 46.81
C SER A 186 17.62 14.62 46.25
N LEU A 187 17.81 14.44 44.93
CA LEU A 187 19.07 14.79 44.25
C LEU A 187 19.34 16.30 44.28
N GLU A 188 18.31 17.13 44.06
CA GLU A 188 18.44 18.58 44.11
C GLU A 188 18.83 19.08 45.51
N ASN A 189 18.23 18.51 46.57
CA ASN A 189 18.57 18.85 47.95
C ASN A 189 19.96 18.38 48.38
N THR A 190 20.40 17.20 47.92
CA THR A 190 21.77 16.72 48.17
C THR A 190 22.82 17.55 47.42
N LEU A 191 22.53 17.96 46.19
CA LEU A 191 23.37 18.91 45.45
C LEU A 191 23.45 20.27 46.15
N ALA A 192 22.32 20.83 46.60
CA ALA A 192 22.31 22.09 47.32
C ALA A 192 23.12 22.04 48.64
N THR A 193 22.99 20.95 49.41
CA THR A 193 23.72 20.77 50.68
C THR A 193 25.22 20.58 50.51
N LEU A 194 25.68 20.05 49.37
CA LEU A 194 27.11 19.93 49.06
C LEU A 194 27.67 21.23 48.46
N ILE A 195 26.92 21.90 47.59
CA ILE A 195 27.41 23.09 46.87
C ILE A 195 27.46 24.32 47.79
N VAL A 196 26.49 24.53 48.67
CA VAL A 196 26.46 25.69 49.57
C VAL A 196 27.71 25.80 50.47
N PRO A 197 28.16 24.75 51.20
CA PRO A 197 29.38 24.84 52.00
C PRO A 197 30.64 24.97 51.14
N ILE A 198 30.69 24.37 49.95
CA ILE A 198 31.82 24.53 49.01
C ILE A 198 31.91 25.99 48.53
N MET A 199 30.77 26.61 48.21
CA MET A 199 30.73 28.03 47.82
C MET A 199 31.13 28.96 48.96
N ILE A 200 30.76 28.65 50.20
CA ILE A 200 31.19 29.40 51.39
C ILE A 200 32.71 29.28 51.60
N LEU A 201 33.28 28.07 51.43
CA LEU A 201 34.73 27.84 51.52
C LEU A 201 35.53 28.55 50.43
N ILE A 202 34.94 28.81 49.26
CA ILE A 202 35.57 29.54 48.15
C ILE A 202 35.48 31.07 48.36
N LEU A 203 34.54 31.54 49.18
CA LEU A 203 34.27 32.97 49.45
C LEU A 203 34.86 33.48 50.78
N MET A 204 35.60 32.65 51.52
CA MET A 204 36.33 33.02 52.74
C MET A 204 37.84 33.09 52.50
#